data_AF-A0A2N2SAA7-F1
#
_entry.id   AF-A0A2N2SAA7-F1
#
_cell.length_a   1.000
_cell.length_b   1.000
_cell.length_c   1.000
_cell.angle_alpha   90.00
_cell.angle_beta   90.00
_cell.angle_gamma   90.00
#
_symmetry.space_group_name_H-M   'P 1'
#
loop_
_entity.id
_entity.type
_entity.pdbx_description
1 polymer ?
#
loop_
_entity_poly.entity_id
_entity_poly.type
_entity_poly.pdbx_seq_one_letter_code
_entity_poly.pdbx_strand_id
1 'polypeptide(L)'
;MIKKIHHVAYRCKDALETARWYEKNLDMKLVLSIAEDAVPSTGEADPYMHIFMDAGMGNVLAFFELPTRAPMGRDENTPAWTQHLA
;
A
#
# COMPACT_ATOMS: atom_id res chain seq x y z
N MET A 1 23.78 1.78 -11.76
CA MET A 1 22.63 2.47 -12.40
C MET A 1 21.35 1.73 -12.06
N ILE A 2 20.29 2.45 -11.68
CA ILE A 2 18.95 1.89 -11.35
C ILE A 2 18.26 1.39 -12.63
N LYS A 3 17.51 0.27 -12.54
CA LYS A 3 16.85 -0.39 -13.69
C LYS A 3 15.33 -0.26 -13.70
N LYS A 4 14.69 -0.34 -12.54
CA LYS A 4 13.24 -0.17 -12.37
C LYS A 4 12.93 0.22 -10.92
N ILE A 5 11.74 0.77 -10.70
CA ILE A 5 11.13 0.83 -9.38
C ILE A 5 10.49 -0.54 -9.13
N HIS A 6 10.82 -1.18 -8.00
CA HIS A 6 10.29 -2.52 -7.70
C HIS A 6 8.81 -2.47 -7.33
N HIS A 7 8.46 -1.54 -6.44
CA HIS A 7 7.08 -1.32 -5.99
C HIS A 7 6.99 0.06 -5.34
N VAL A 8 5.76 0.54 -5.17
CA VAL A 8 5.39 1.68 -4.32
C VAL A 8 4.33 1.21 -3.34
N ALA A 9 4.38 1.70 -2.10
CA ALA A 9 3.41 1.37 -1.07
C ALA A 9 2.64 2.62 -0.62
N TYR A 10 1.32 2.50 -0.50
CA TYR A 10 0.44 3.53 0.05
C TYR A 10 -0.24 3.06 1.33
N ARG A 11 -0.88 3.95 2.07
CA ARG A 11 -1.76 3.53 3.17
C ARG A 11 -3.18 3.30 2.65
N CYS A 12 -3.82 2.26 3.16
CA CYS A 12 -5.23 1.97 2.96
C CYS A 12 -5.96 1.95 4.31
N LYS A 13 -7.29 1.99 4.26
CA LYS A 13 -8.16 1.90 5.44
C LYS A 13 -8.47 0.45 5.82
N ASP A 14 -8.70 -0.39 4.81
CA ASP A 14 -9.05 -1.80 4.93
C ASP A 14 -8.37 -2.55 3.78
N ALA A 15 -7.49 -3.48 4.09
CA ALA A 15 -6.71 -4.20 3.10
C ALA A 15 -7.57 -5.13 2.24
N LEU A 16 -8.61 -5.75 2.81
CA LEU A 16 -9.48 -6.67 2.08
C LEU A 16 -10.36 -5.92 1.08
N GLU A 17 -10.96 -4.81 1.50
CA GLU A 17 -11.74 -3.93 0.62
C GLU A 17 -10.85 -3.40 -0.51
N THR A 18 -9.63 -2.97 -0.18
CA THR A 18 -8.65 -2.47 -1.15
C THR A 18 -8.31 -3.55 -2.17
N ALA A 19 -7.89 -4.74 -1.74
CA ALA A 19 -7.54 -5.84 -2.64
C ALA A 19 -8.70 -6.19 -3.58
N ARG A 20 -9.92 -6.34 -3.05
CA ARG A 20 -11.11 -6.64 -3.85
C ARG A 20 -11.46 -5.54 -4.85
N TRP A 21 -11.29 -4.28 -4.48
CA TRP A 21 -11.57 -3.17 -5.38
C TRP A 21 -10.58 -3.16 -6.56
N TYR A 22 -9.29 -3.30 -6.28
CA TYR A 22 -8.23 -3.30 -7.30
C TYR A 22 -8.32 -4.52 -8.22
N GLU A 23 -8.61 -5.70 -7.67
CA GLU A 23 -8.84 -6.92 -8.46
C GLU A 23 -10.07 -6.76 -9.36
N LYS A 24 -11.20 -6.29 -8.82
CA LYS A 24 -12.45 -6.16 -9.57
C LYS A 24 -12.39 -5.12 -10.69
N ASN A 25 -11.78 -3.96 -10.43
CA ASN A 25 -11.89 -2.81 -11.33
C ASN A 25 -10.68 -2.65 -12.25
N LEU A 26 -9.52 -3.19 -11.88
CA LEU A 26 -8.27 -3.01 -12.62
C LEU A 26 -7.57 -4.33 -12.97
N ASP A 27 -8.18 -5.49 -12.66
CA ASP A 27 -7.58 -6.83 -12.82
C ASP A 27 -6.22 -6.98 -12.11
N MET A 28 -5.98 -6.15 -11.09
CA MET A 28 -4.75 -6.21 -10.29
C MET A 28 -4.90 -7.29 -9.23
N LYS A 29 -4.24 -8.43 -9.42
CA LYS A 29 -4.45 -9.61 -8.57
C LYS A 29 -3.72 -9.53 -7.24
N LEU A 30 -4.36 -10.13 -6.24
CA LEU A 30 -3.80 -10.61 -4.98
C LEU A 30 -2.47 -11.37 -5.13
N VAL A 31 -1.28 -10.77 -4.94
CA VAL A 31 -0.01 -11.54 -5.02
C VAL A 31 0.45 -12.04 -3.65
N LEU A 32 0.47 -11.15 -2.65
CA LEU A 32 0.98 -11.46 -1.32
C LEU A 32 0.26 -10.62 -0.26
N SER A 33 0.09 -11.20 0.94
CA SER A 33 -0.35 -10.50 2.14
C SER A 33 0.58 -10.87 3.29
N ILE A 34 1.06 -9.85 4.01
CA ILE A 34 1.90 -9.98 5.18
C ILE A 34 1.15 -9.37 6.36
N ALA A 35 1.13 -10.07 7.48
CA ALA A 35 0.58 -9.60 8.75
C ALA A 35 1.68 -9.77 9.80
N GLU A 36 2.04 -8.69 10.49
CA GLU A 36 3.07 -8.72 11.53
C GLU A 36 2.60 -7.88 12.72
N ASP A 37 2.97 -8.32 13.92
CA ASP A 37 2.66 -7.61 15.18
C ASP A 37 3.68 -6.52 15.52
N ALA A 38 4.87 -6.56 14.90
CA ALA A 38 5.96 -5.64 15.16
C ALA A 38 6.58 -5.10 13.87
N VAL A 39 6.96 -3.82 13.87
CA VAL A 39 7.61 -3.16 12.75
C VAL A 39 9.01 -3.76 12.55
N PRO A 40 9.34 -4.38 11.39
CA PRO A 40 10.60 -5.11 11.24
C PRO A 40 11.86 -4.26 11.40
N SER A 41 11.79 -2.97 11.08
CA SER A 41 12.93 -2.05 11.12
C SER A 41 13.19 -1.44 12.49
N THR A 42 12.16 -1.32 13.34
CA THR A 42 12.25 -0.63 14.64
C THR A 42 11.97 -1.54 15.82
N GLY A 43 11.29 -2.67 15.61
CA GLY A 43 10.79 -3.56 16.66
C GLY A 43 9.59 -3.01 17.45
N GLU A 44 9.02 -1.87 17.04
CA GLU A 44 7.85 -1.29 17.69
C GLU A 44 6.64 -2.23 17.55
N ALA A 45 5.91 -2.43 18.65
CA ALA A 45 4.66 -3.19 18.67
C ALA A 45 3.54 -2.37 18.02
N ASP A 46 3.46 -2.44 16.69
CA ASP A 46 2.48 -1.74 15.87
C ASP A 46 1.95 -2.70 14.79
N PRO A 47 0.88 -3.47 15.10
CA PRO A 47 0.35 -4.47 14.18
C PRO A 47 -0.12 -3.85 12.87
N TYR A 48 0.25 -4.46 11.74
CA TYR A 48 -0.12 -3.98 10.42
C TYR A 48 -0.40 -5.12 9.43
N MET A 49 -1.17 -4.80 8.40
CA MET A 49 -1.26 -5.61 7.18
C MET A 49 -0.50 -4.91 6.05
N HIS A 50 0.23 -5.68 5.24
CA HIS A 50 0.87 -5.20 4.02
C HIS A 50 0.50 -6.12 2.86
N ILE A 51 -0.25 -5.58 1.90
CA ILE A 51 -0.73 -6.31 0.72
C ILE A 51 -0.02 -5.85 -0.54
N PHE A 52 0.17 -6.78 -1.49
CA PHE A 52 0.85 -6.53 -2.75
C PHE A 52 -0.04 -6.95 -3.92
N MET A 53 -0.35 -5.99 -4.79
CA MET A 53 -1.19 -6.17 -5.97
C MET A 53 -0.30 -6.21 -7.24
N ASP A 54 -0.59 -7.13 -8.15
CA ASP A 54 0.05 -7.17 -9.48
C ASP A 54 -0.47 -6.01 -10.33
N ALA A 55 0.38 -5.02 -10.59
CA ALA A 55 0.05 -3.86 -11.44
C ALA A 55 0.44 -4.08 -12.91
N GLY A 56 0.78 -5.31 -13.30
CA GLY A 56 1.18 -5.68 -14.65
C GLY A 56 2.64 -5.35 -14.95
N MET A 57 3.19 -6.02 -15.99
CA MET A 57 4.57 -5.83 -16.46
C MET A 57 5.64 -6.01 -15.36
N GLY A 58 5.34 -6.79 -14.32
CA GLY A 58 6.23 -6.99 -13.17
C GLY A 58 6.36 -5.76 -12.26
N ASN A 59 5.39 -4.85 -12.31
CA ASN A 59 5.19 -3.75 -11.36
C ASN A 59 4.27 -4.21 -10.24
N VAL A 60 4.49 -3.66 -9.03
CA VAL A 60 3.69 -3.98 -7.86
C VAL A 60 3.22 -2.69 -7.20
N LEU A 61 1.92 -2.64 -6.92
CA LEU A 61 1.29 -1.61 -6.10
C LEU A 61 0.95 -2.23 -4.75
N ALA A 62 1.50 -1.69 -3.66
CA ALA A 62 1.34 -2.24 -2.33
C ALA A 62 0.56 -1.30 -1.41
N PHE A 63 -0.04 -1.86 -0.35
CA PHE A 63 -0.79 -1.07 0.63
C PHE A 63 -0.52 -1.54 2.06
N PHE A 64 -0.37 -0.58 2.97
CA PHE A 64 -0.37 -0.80 4.41
C PHE A 64 -1.73 -0.48 5.02
N GLU A 65 -2.25 -1.38 5.83
CA GLU A 65 -3.32 -1.09 6.79
C GLU A 65 -2.70 -0.91 8.18
N LEU A 66 -2.93 0.25 8.80
CA LEU A 66 -2.39 0.61 10.11
C LEU A 66 -3.56 0.87 11.08
N PRO A 67 -4.13 -0.17 11.71
CA PRO A 67 -5.36 -0.08 12.49
C PRO A 67 -5.22 0.73 13.79
N THR A 68 -4.01 0.82 14.33
CA THR A 68 -3.67 1.52 15.59
C THR A 68 -3.37 3.01 15.39
N ARG A 69 -3.14 3.45 14.14
CA ARG A 69 -2.68 4.81 13.81
C ARG A 69 -3.85 5.70 13.40
N ALA A 70 -3.74 6.99 13.71
CA ALA A 70 -4.71 7.99 13.26
C ALA A 70 -4.96 7.91 11.72
N PRO A 71 -6.17 8.17 11.23
CA PRO A 71 -6.48 8.11 9.80
C PRO A 71 -5.51 8.92 8.95
N MET A 72 -5.21 8.43 7.74
CA MET A 72 -4.35 9.16 6.80
C MET A 72 -4.98 10.49 6.41
N GLY A 73 -4.26 11.59 6.66
CA GLY A 73 -4.55 12.90 6.08
C GLY A 73 -3.69 13.17 4.84
N ARG A 74 -4.01 14.25 4.11
CA ARG A 74 -3.12 14.80 3.08
C ARG A 74 -2.13 15.78 3.73
N ASP A 75 -0.99 16.00 3.09
CA ASP A 75 -0.17 17.17 3.40
C ASP A 75 -0.86 18.44 2.88
N GLU A 76 -1.22 19.34 3.78
CA GLU A 76 -1.95 20.57 3.42
C GLU A 76 -1.09 21.56 2.62
N ASN A 77 0.24 21.47 2.73
CA ASN A 77 1.17 22.28 1.93
C ASN A 77 1.32 21.74 0.50
N THR A 78 0.88 20.51 0.25
CA THR A 78 0.91 19.89 -1.08
C THR A 78 -0.38 20.23 -1.84
N PRO A 79 -0.30 20.83 -3.05
CA PRO A 79 -1.47 21.05 -3.89
C PRO A 79 -2.21 19.73 -4.19
N ALA A 80 -3.54 19.78 -4.23
CA ALA A 80 -4.37 18.58 -4.34
C ALA A 80 -4.12 17.75 -5.62
N TRP A 81 -3.62 18.37 -6.69
CA TRP A 81 -3.34 17.70 -7.96
C TRP A 81 -1.99 16.96 -7.98
N THR A 82 -1.12 17.17 -6.99
CA THR A 82 0.26 16.67 -7.04
C THR A 82 0.33 15.16 -6.77
N GLN A 83 -0.39 14.65 -5.79
CA GLN A 83 -0.36 13.22 -5.45
C GLN A 83 -1.31 12.42 -6.35
N HIS A 84 -0.79 11.78 -7.39
CA HIS A 84 -1.54 10.91 -8.28
C HIS A 84 -0.71 9.71 -8.76
N LEU A 85 -1.41 8.65 -9.16
CA LEU A 85 -0.88 7.58 -10.00
C LEU A 85 -1.45 7.80 -11.40
N ALA A 86 -0.58 7.83 -12.42
CA ALA A 86 -0.93 8.06 -13.82
C ALA A 86 -0.45 6.91 -14.70
#